data_AF-A0A2W5YN49-F1
#
_entry.id   AF-A0A2W5YN49-F1
#
_cell.length_a   1.000
_cell.length_b   1.000
_cell.length_c   1.000
_cell.angle_alpha   90.00
_cell.angle_beta   90.00
_cell.angle_gamma   90.00
#
_symmetry.space_group_name_H-M   'P 1'
#
loop_
_entity.id
_entity.type
_entity.pdbx_description
1 polymer ?
#
loop_
_entity_poly.entity_id
_entity_poly.type
_entity_poly.pdbx_seq_one_letter_code
_entity_poly.pdbx_strand_id
1 'polypeptide(L)'
;MKLRQITLTATCLALLASISIATAQEPKDQDWQNRRHHKRGNVMEHMTKNLDLTSEQQAKIQPILDQAKPQIIAARKESMEKIKAVRDATRAQIRPLLTQAQQQKFDALQKAREDIRKARQEMRDAQKQS
;
A
#
# COMPACT_ATOMS: atom_id res chain seq x y z
N MET A 1 -69.55 0.96 18.52
CA MET A 1 -69.95 2.18 17.79
C MET A 1 -68.81 2.52 16.82
N LYS A 2 -68.72 1.90 15.63
CA LYS A 2 -69.37 2.25 14.35
C LYS A 2 -69.12 3.69 13.86
N LEU A 3 -68.28 3.73 12.80
CA LEU A 3 -68.33 4.58 11.60
C LEU A 3 -67.79 6.01 11.78
N ARG A 4 -66.92 6.50 10.89
CA ARG A 4 -67.16 6.61 9.45
C ARG A 4 -65.89 6.50 8.60
N GLN A 5 -65.97 5.59 7.63
CA GLN A 5 -65.12 5.53 6.45
C GLN A 5 -65.64 6.52 5.41
N ILE A 6 -64.74 7.24 4.73
CA ILE A 6 -65.01 7.82 3.41
C ILE A 6 -63.95 7.24 2.47
N THR A 7 -64.38 6.22 1.74
CA THR A 7 -63.78 5.71 0.50
C THR A 7 -63.89 6.78 -0.58
N LEU A 8 -62.85 7.00 -1.40
CA LEU A 8 -63.03 7.07 -2.85
C LEU A 8 -61.69 6.93 -3.61
N THR A 9 -61.67 5.84 -4.37
CA THR A 9 -61.05 5.63 -5.69
C THR A 9 -59.53 5.66 -5.85
N ALA A 10 -59.03 4.45 -6.09
CA ALA A 10 -57.80 4.15 -6.79
C ALA A 10 -57.69 4.92 -8.12
N THR A 11 -56.56 5.58 -8.30
CA THR A 11 -55.94 5.73 -9.61
C THR A 11 -54.56 5.12 -9.52
N CYS A 12 -54.47 3.88 -10.00
CA CYS A 12 -53.21 3.29 -10.46
C CYS A 12 -52.63 4.22 -11.54
N LEU A 13 -51.63 5.01 -11.17
CA LEU A 13 -50.58 5.40 -12.09
C LEU A 13 -49.33 4.64 -11.66
N ALA A 14 -49.20 3.45 -12.24
CA ALA A 14 -47.96 2.72 -12.30
C ALA A 14 -46.96 3.57 -13.11
N LEU A 15 -46.26 4.47 -12.45
CA LEU A 15 -44.98 4.94 -12.94
C LEU A 15 -43.92 4.06 -12.30
N LEU A 16 -43.48 3.09 -13.10
CA LEU A 16 -42.25 2.34 -12.95
C LEU A 16 -41.10 3.34 -12.71
N ALA A 17 -40.88 3.70 -11.44
CA ALA A 17 -39.57 4.15 -11.01
C ALA A 17 -38.69 2.91 -11.01
N SER A 18 -38.20 2.53 -12.19
CA SER A 18 -36.99 1.76 -12.32
C SER A 18 -35.91 2.55 -11.59
N ILE A 19 -35.74 2.27 -10.30
CA ILE A 19 -34.52 2.61 -9.59
C ILE A 19 -33.47 1.76 -10.27
N SER A 20 -32.90 2.33 -11.33
CA SER A 20 -31.58 1.96 -11.81
C SER A 20 -30.70 2.13 -10.58
N ILE A 21 -30.49 1.04 -9.85
CA ILE A 21 -29.29 0.88 -9.05
C ILE A 21 -28.20 0.85 -10.11
N ALA A 22 -27.76 2.04 -10.52
CA ALA A 22 -26.51 2.22 -11.20
C ALA A 22 -25.52 1.57 -10.25
N THR A 23 -25.09 0.36 -10.63
CA THR A 23 -23.92 -0.26 -10.06
C THR A 23 -22.85 0.80 -10.16
N ALA A 24 -22.52 1.43 -9.04
CA ALA A 24 -21.31 2.21 -8.92
C ALA A 24 -20.21 1.20 -9.28
N GLN A 25 -19.76 1.26 -10.54
CA GLN A 25 -18.57 0.56 -10.98
C GLN A 25 -17.47 1.11 -10.08
N GLU A 26 -17.10 0.31 -9.07
CA GLU A 26 -15.89 0.55 -8.32
C GLU A 26 -14.77 0.72 -9.35
N PRO A 27 -14.08 1.87 -9.37
CA PRO A 27 -12.89 1.98 -10.19
C PRO A 27 -11.97 0.85 -9.76
N LYS A 28 -11.50 0.04 -10.73
CA LYS A 28 -10.47 -0.97 -10.53
C LYS A 28 -9.19 -0.28 -10.07
N ASP A 29 -9.11 0.03 -8.79
CA ASP A 29 -7.89 0.46 -8.11
C ASP A 29 -7.01 -0.76 -7.83
N GLN A 30 -6.69 -1.51 -8.88
CA GLN A 30 -5.76 -2.64 -8.85
C GLN A 30 -4.54 -2.37 -9.72
N ASP A 31 -3.98 -1.16 -9.68
CA ASP A 31 -2.61 -0.96 -10.18
C ASP A 31 -1.80 0.13 -9.46
N TRP A 32 -2.04 0.27 -8.15
CA TRP A 32 -1.24 1.15 -7.28
C TRP A 32 -0.09 0.40 -6.60
N GLN A 33 -0.14 -0.93 -6.54
CA GLN A 33 0.88 -1.75 -5.88
C GLN A 33 2.02 -2.15 -6.84
N ASN A 34 1.72 -2.32 -8.14
CA ASN A 34 2.69 -2.76 -9.14
C ASN A 34 3.59 -1.62 -9.65
N ARG A 35 3.07 -0.38 -9.72
CA ARG A 35 3.82 0.77 -10.25
C ARG A 35 4.96 1.28 -9.36
N ARG A 36 5.00 0.91 -8.07
CA ARG A 36 6.04 1.38 -7.13
C ARG A 36 7.18 0.38 -6.93
N HIS A 37 7.00 -0.90 -7.24
CA HIS A 37 8.03 -1.92 -7.02
C HIS A 37 8.99 -2.11 -8.22
N HIS A 38 8.62 -1.68 -9.42
CA HIS A 38 9.40 -1.91 -10.64
C HIS A 38 10.33 -0.76 -11.08
N LYS A 39 10.52 0.28 -10.26
CA LYS A 39 11.38 1.44 -10.61
C LYS A 39 12.63 1.61 -9.74
N ARG A 40 13.16 0.54 -9.16
CA ARG A 40 14.61 0.49 -8.93
C ARG A 40 15.23 -0.32 -10.06
N GLY A 41 15.26 0.30 -11.25
CA GLY A 41 16.06 -0.23 -12.35
C GLY A 41 17.51 -0.41 -11.92
N ASN A 42 18.26 -1.20 -12.68
CA ASN A 42 19.69 -1.35 -12.45
C ASN A 42 20.33 0.07 -12.41
N VAL A 43 21.11 0.38 -11.36
CA VAL A 43 21.75 1.71 -11.23
C VAL A 43 22.59 2.02 -12.47
N MET A 44 23.24 1.01 -13.03
CA MET A 44 23.99 1.13 -14.28
C MET A 44 23.07 1.54 -15.44
N GLU A 45 21.94 0.86 -15.62
CA GLU A 45 20.97 1.16 -16.69
C GLU A 45 20.44 2.60 -16.62
N HIS A 46 20.15 3.08 -15.40
CA HIS A 46 19.72 4.45 -15.19
C HIS A 46 20.82 5.48 -15.51
N MET A 47 22.06 5.19 -15.13
CA MET A 47 23.19 6.06 -15.45
C MET A 47 23.49 6.06 -16.95
N THR A 48 23.49 4.89 -17.59
CA THR A 48 23.68 4.74 -19.03
C THR A 48 22.67 5.54 -19.82
N LYS A 49 21.38 5.44 -19.48
CA LYS A 49 20.32 6.15 -20.21
C LYS A 49 20.38 7.68 -20.05
N ASN A 50 20.78 8.17 -18.89
CA ASN A 50 20.73 9.61 -18.60
C ASN A 50 22.05 10.35 -18.91
N LEU A 51 23.16 9.61 -18.99
CA LEU A 51 24.49 10.15 -19.23
C LEU A 51 25.11 9.64 -20.55
N ASP A 52 24.33 8.90 -21.34
CA ASP A 52 24.75 8.28 -22.60
C ASP A 52 26.07 7.50 -22.48
N LEU A 53 26.19 6.67 -21.44
CA LEU A 53 27.44 6.00 -21.10
C LEU A 53 27.88 5.01 -22.20
N THR A 54 29.12 5.12 -22.65
CA THR A 54 29.73 4.15 -23.56
C THR A 54 29.99 2.81 -22.86
N SER A 55 30.16 1.74 -23.63
CA SER A 55 30.49 0.42 -23.09
C SER A 55 31.77 0.43 -22.24
N GLU A 56 32.76 1.24 -22.62
CA GLU A 56 34.00 1.38 -21.87
C GLU A 56 33.77 2.08 -20.51
N GLN A 57 32.93 3.12 -20.47
CA GLN A 57 32.57 3.79 -19.22
C GLN A 57 31.79 2.87 -18.29
N GLN A 58 30.83 2.11 -18.83
CA GLN A 58 30.07 1.13 -18.05
C GLN A 58 30.99 0.07 -17.44
N ALA A 59 31.95 -0.46 -18.21
CA ALA A 59 32.93 -1.43 -17.72
C ALA A 59 33.80 -0.87 -16.57
N LYS A 60 34.14 0.43 -16.61
CA LYS A 60 34.89 1.11 -15.54
C LYS A 60 34.04 1.42 -14.31
N ILE A 61 32.75 1.70 -14.48
CA ILE A 61 31.83 2.07 -13.39
C ILE A 61 31.32 0.83 -12.63
N GLN A 62 31.11 -0.29 -13.31
CA GLN A 62 30.54 -1.51 -12.74
C GLN A 62 31.26 -1.96 -11.44
N PRO A 63 32.59 -2.11 -11.38
CA PRO A 63 33.27 -2.52 -10.14
C PRO A 63 33.10 -1.53 -8.99
N ILE A 64 32.96 -0.22 -9.28
CA ILE A 64 32.72 0.82 -8.26
C ILE A 64 31.34 0.60 -7.62
N LEU A 65 30.31 0.34 -8.43
CA LEU A 65 28.96 0.05 -7.94
C LEU A 65 28.92 -1.25 -7.15
N ASP A 66 29.62 -2.28 -7.59
CA ASP A 66 29.68 -3.57 -6.91
C ASP A 66 30.36 -3.47 -5.53
N GLN A 67 31.44 -2.68 -5.43
CA GLN A 67 32.11 -2.38 -4.16
C GLN A 67 31.21 -1.58 -3.20
N ALA A 68 30.39 -0.66 -3.72
CA ALA A 68 29.50 0.17 -2.91
C ALA A 68 28.24 -0.57 -2.43
N LYS A 69 27.78 -1.57 -3.19
CA LYS A 69 26.55 -2.34 -2.90
C LYS A 69 26.45 -2.87 -1.47
N PRO A 70 27.44 -3.58 -0.89
CA PRO A 70 27.35 -4.07 0.48
C PRO A 70 27.25 -2.94 1.52
N GLN A 71 27.94 -1.82 1.30
CA GLN A 71 27.90 -0.67 2.20
C GLN A 71 26.51 -0.02 2.22
N ILE A 72 25.89 0.13 1.04
CA ILE A 72 24.52 0.65 0.91
C ILE A 72 23.51 -0.28 1.61
N ILE A 73 23.68 -1.60 1.48
CA ILE A 73 22.82 -2.59 2.15
C ILE A 73 22.96 -2.46 3.68
N ALA A 74 24.19 -2.36 4.19
CA ALA A 74 24.44 -2.18 5.62
C ALA A 74 23.82 -0.89 6.16
N ALA A 75 24.08 0.24 5.50
CA ALA A 75 23.53 1.55 5.89
C ALA A 75 21.99 1.55 5.87
N ARG A 76 21.39 0.90 4.87
CA ARG A 76 19.93 0.73 4.83
C ARG A 76 19.42 -0.08 6.03
N LYS A 77 20.08 -1.19 6.37
CA LYS A 77 19.65 -2.04 7.50
C LYS A 77 19.67 -1.26 8.81
N GLU A 78 20.77 -0.58 9.10
CA GLU A 78 20.93 0.25 10.29
C GLU A 78 19.87 1.37 10.35
N SER A 79 19.66 2.07 9.24
CA SER A 79 18.62 3.12 9.16
C SER A 79 17.22 2.56 9.40
N MET A 80 16.90 1.37 8.88
CA MET A 80 15.59 0.74 9.11
C MET A 80 15.36 0.40 10.59
N GLU A 81 16.39 -0.07 11.30
CA GLU A 81 16.32 -0.37 12.73
C GLU A 81 16.06 0.91 13.54
N LYS A 82 16.81 1.99 13.25
CA LYS A 82 16.60 3.31 13.88
C LYS A 82 15.19 3.85 13.63
N ILE A 83 14.71 3.78 12.38
CA ILE A 83 13.36 4.23 12.03
C ILE A 83 12.30 3.38 12.73
N LYS A 84 12.51 2.07 12.88
CA LYS A 84 11.60 1.20 13.63
C LYS A 84 11.49 1.66 15.08
N ALA A 85 12.63 1.90 15.75
CA ALA A 85 12.65 2.37 17.13
C ALA A 85 11.89 3.69 17.32
N VAL A 86 12.11 4.66 16.43
CA VAL A 86 11.37 5.94 16.45
C VAL A 86 9.87 5.70 16.30
N ARG A 87 9.45 4.89 15.33
CA ARG A 87 8.02 4.58 15.12
C ARG A 87 7.40 3.89 16.34
N ASP A 88 8.12 2.98 16.99
CA ASP A 88 7.64 2.27 18.18
C ASP A 88 7.46 3.24 19.36
N ALA A 89 8.43 4.12 19.58
CA ALA A 89 8.34 5.16 20.60
C ALA A 89 7.17 6.13 20.34
N THR A 90 7.01 6.60 19.09
CA THR A 90 5.88 7.45 18.72
C THR A 90 4.54 6.75 18.93
N ARG A 91 4.43 5.46 18.58
CA ARG A 91 3.21 4.69 18.83
C ARG A 91 2.89 4.58 20.32
N ALA A 92 3.90 4.33 21.16
CA ALA A 92 3.74 4.24 22.60
C ALA A 92 3.23 5.56 23.21
N GLN A 93 3.65 6.71 22.67
CA GLN A 93 3.17 8.03 23.09
C GLN A 93 1.74 8.34 22.61
N ILE A 94 1.38 7.91 21.39
CA ILE A 94 0.03 8.13 20.85
C ILE A 94 -1.02 7.27 21.56
N ARG A 95 -0.71 6.00 21.82
CA ARG A 95 -1.68 5.03 22.33
C ARG A 95 -2.47 5.48 23.58
N PRO A 96 -1.86 6.05 24.64
CA PRO A 96 -2.61 6.50 25.83
C PRO A 96 -3.55 7.69 25.56
N LEU A 97 -3.37 8.43 24.46
CA LEU A 97 -4.25 9.55 24.08
C LEU A 97 -5.53 9.09 23.38
N LEU A 98 -5.64 7.80 23.08
CA LEU A 98 -6.76 7.22 22.35
C LEU A 98 -7.79 6.63 23.31
N THR A 99 -9.06 6.75 22.95
CA THR A 99 -10.15 5.99 23.60
C THR A 99 -9.95 4.48 23.43
N GLN A 100 -10.59 3.66 24.26
CA GLN A 100 -10.46 2.20 24.19
C GLN A 100 -10.80 1.62 22.80
N ALA A 101 -11.88 2.08 22.19
CA ALA A 101 -12.28 1.66 20.84
C ALA A 101 -11.25 2.07 19.77
N GLN A 102 -10.63 3.25 19.91
CA GLN A 102 -9.57 3.69 19.01
C GLN A 102 -8.26 2.91 19.23
N GLN A 103 -7.91 2.57 20.47
CA GLN A 103 -6.74 1.73 20.77
C GLN A 103 -6.85 0.36 20.08
N GLN A 104 -8.01 -0.29 20.15
CA GLN A 104 -8.25 -1.57 19.46
C GLN A 104 -8.03 -1.45 17.94
N LYS A 105 -8.57 -0.40 17.31
CA LYS A 105 -8.36 -0.14 15.87
C LYS A 105 -6.89 0.17 15.56
N PHE A 106 -6.23 0.95 16.42
CA PHE A 106 -4.83 1.32 16.26
C PHE A 106 -3.91 0.11 16.32
N ASP A 107 -4.11 -0.78 17.30
CA ASP A 107 -3.33 -2.01 17.47
C ASP A 107 -3.57 -2.99 16.30
N ALA A 108 -4.81 -3.09 15.80
CA ALA A 108 -5.13 -3.91 14.62
C ALA A 108 -4.44 -3.40 13.33
N LEU A 109 -4.45 -2.09 13.10
CA LEU A 109 -3.76 -1.48 11.95
C LEU A 109 -2.25 -1.71 12.00
N GLN A 110 -1.66 -1.68 13.19
CA GLN A 110 -0.24 -1.99 13.37
C GLN A 110 0.08 -3.44 13.04
N LYS A 111 -0.70 -4.38 13.59
CA LYS A 111 -0.53 -5.81 13.35
C LYS A 111 -0.62 -6.13 11.85
N ALA A 112 -1.64 -5.59 11.17
CA ALA A 112 -1.81 -5.78 9.73
C ALA A 112 -0.58 -5.30 8.93
N ARG A 113 0.01 -4.15 9.30
CA ARG A 113 1.23 -3.64 8.65
C ARG A 113 2.43 -4.56 8.88
N GLU A 114 2.58 -5.10 10.08
CA GLU A 114 3.67 -6.01 10.44
C GLU A 114 3.53 -7.35 9.72
N ASP A 115 2.32 -7.90 9.64
CA ASP A 115 2.03 -9.15 8.94
C ASP A 115 2.31 -9.02 7.43
N ILE A 116 1.86 -7.94 6.79
CA ILE A 116 2.18 -7.66 5.37
C ILE A 116 3.70 -7.54 5.17
N ARG A 117 4.42 -6.93 6.11
CA ARG A 117 5.89 -6.81 6.01
C ARG A 117 6.57 -8.19 6.09
N LYS A 118 6.14 -9.06 7.00
CA LYS A 118 6.65 -10.43 7.16
C LYS A 118 6.35 -11.27 5.93
N ALA A 119 5.10 -11.30 5.47
CA ALA A 119 4.71 -12.04 4.27
C ALA A 119 5.52 -11.61 3.04
N ARG A 120 5.74 -10.30 2.85
CA ARG A 120 6.61 -9.81 1.76
C ARG A 120 8.07 -10.23 1.91
N GLN A 121 8.55 -10.41 3.14
CA GLN A 121 9.91 -10.85 3.39
C GLN A 121 10.06 -12.34 3.08
N GLU A 122 9.15 -13.17 3.57
CA GLU A 122 9.08 -14.61 3.29
C GLU A 122 9.00 -14.87 1.78
N MET A 123 8.14 -14.14 1.06
CA MET A 123 8.04 -14.24 -0.40
C MET A 123 9.38 -13.92 -1.12
N ARG A 124 10.11 -12.90 -0.66
CA ARG A 124 11.42 -12.55 -1.24
C ARG A 124 12.49 -13.59 -0.93
N ASP A 125 12.43 -14.20 0.25
CA ASP A 125 13.40 -15.19 0.66
C ASP A 125 13.15 -16.53 -0.05
N ALA A 126 11.89 -16.91 -0.24
CA ALA A 126 11.50 -18.06 -1.08
C ALA A 126 11.94 -17.89 -2.54
N GLN A 127 11.76 -16.71 -3.14
CA GLN A 127 12.21 -16.40 -4.51
C GLN A 127 13.73 -16.47 -4.71
N LYS A 128 14.53 -16.34 -3.64
CA LYS A 128 15.98 -16.48 -3.73
C LYS A 128 16.46 -17.93 -3.60
N GLN A 129 15.60 -18.83 -3.13
CA GLN A 129 15.91 -20.24 -2.90
C GLN A 129 15.44 -21.15 -4.05
N SER A 130 14.54 -20.66 -4.92
CA SER A 130 14.11 -21.29 -6.17
C SER A 130 15.03 -20.93 -7.34
#